data_AF-A0A1I4YPF6-F1
#
_entry.id   AF-A0A1I4YPF6-F1
#
_cell.length_a   1.000
_cell.length_b   1.000
_cell.length_c   1.000
_cell.angle_alpha   90.00
_cell.angle_beta   90.00
_cell.angle_gamma   90.00
#
_symmetry.space_group_name_H-M   'P 1'
#
loop_
_entity.id
_entity.type
_entity.pdbx_description
1 polymer ?
#
loop_
_entity_poly.entity_id
_entity_poly.type
_entity_poly.pdbx_seq_one_letter_code
_entity_poly.pdbx_strand_id
1 'polypeptide(L)'
;MSQKILLVKYELEDEIPLDETSKVLQSAYIPDELINWLSDNNYSFEIQIKEEAGVSPDIPVTFITFENCLRNVLPHIETNLVSLIQQTKEHTSGEVIAKKELDNDFDVLSIWLNMRKVLKEKIEKFAESENIKIIIG
;
A
#
# COMPACT_ATOMS: atom_id res chain seq x y z
N MET A 1 -14.09 6.07 2.28
CA MET A 1 -14.09 4.88 1.41
C MET A 1 -12.81 4.14 1.71
N SER A 2 -12.84 2.81 1.85
CA SER A 2 -11.61 2.04 2.09
C SER A 2 -10.79 1.97 0.81
N GLN A 3 -9.57 2.52 0.84
CA GLN A 3 -8.64 2.42 -0.27
C GLN A 3 -7.86 1.09 -0.21
N LYS A 4 -7.20 0.76 -1.32
CA LYS A 4 -6.33 -0.40 -1.48
C LYS A 4 -4.98 0.00 -2.06
N ILE A 5 -3.99 -0.81 -1.75
CA ILE A 5 -2.72 -0.84 -2.45
C ILE A 5 -2.72 -1.97 -3.47
N LEU A 6 -2.69 -1.60 -4.74
CA LEU A 6 -2.76 -2.47 -5.90
C LEU A 6 -1.34 -2.67 -6.45
N LEU A 7 -1.01 -3.89 -6.87
CA LEU A 7 0.14 -4.12 -7.75
C LEU A 7 -0.41 -4.35 -9.13
N VAL A 8 -0.12 -3.44 -10.06
CA VAL A 8 -0.68 -3.45 -11.39
C VAL A 8 0.43 -3.57 -12.41
N LYS A 9 0.27 -4.51 -13.34
CA LYS A 9 1.13 -4.68 -14.50
C LYS A 9 0.50 -3.95 -15.68
N TYR A 10 1.34 -3.26 -16.44
CA TYR A 10 0.97 -2.54 -17.65
C TYR A 10 1.83 -3.00 -18.84
N GLU A 11 1.35 -2.79 -20.04
CA GLU A 11 2.20 -2.54 -21.19
C GLU A 11 2.65 -1.08 -21.20
N LEU A 12 3.79 -0.80 -21.83
CA LEU A 12 4.38 0.53 -21.88
C LEU A 12 4.48 0.99 -23.33
N GLU A 13 4.05 2.22 -23.60
CA GLU A 13 4.28 2.93 -24.86
C GLU A 13 5.05 4.22 -24.53
N ASP A 14 6.25 4.37 -25.11
CA ASP A 14 7.17 5.47 -24.79
C ASP A 14 7.45 5.61 -23.28
N GLU A 15 7.61 4.48 -22.58
CA GLU A 15 7.79 4.39 -21.12
C GLU A 15 6.55 4.78 -20.27
N ILE A 16 5.42 5.08 -20.91
CA ILE A 16 4.17 5.46 -20.25
C ILE A 16 3.22 4.25 -20.15
N PRO A 17 2.63 3.96 -18.98
CA PRO A 17 1.67 2.87 -18.82
C PRO A 17 0.38 3.05 -19.67
N LEU A 18 -0.15 1.93 -20.18
CA LEU A 18 -1.43 1.85 -20.91
C LEU A 18 -2.54 1.21 -20.07
N ASP A 19 -3.57 1.95 -19.70
CA ASP A 19 -4.62 1.48 -18.78
C ASP A 19 -5.46 0.32 -19.33
N GLU A 20 -5.75 0.29 -20.63
CA GLU A 20 -6.47 -0.81 -21.29
C GLU A 20 -5.79 -2.18 -21.09
N THR A 21 -4.48 -2.18 -20.87
CA THR A 21 -3.66 -3.39 -20.65
C THR A 21 -3.49 -3.73 -19.18
N SER A 22 -4.08 -2.93 -18.29
CA SER A 22 -3.86 -3.03 -16.85
C SER A 22 -4.30 -4.39 -16.31
N LYS A 23 -3.42 -4.99 -15.52
CA LYS A 23 -3.69 -6.25 -14.83
C LYS A 23 -3.34 -6.14 -13.36
N VAL A 24 -4.36 -6.16 -12.51
CA VAL A 24 -4.18 -6.26 -11.05
C VAL A 24 -3.63 -7.64 -10.74
N LEU A 25 -2.38 -7.68 -10.28
CA LEU A 25 -1.72 -8.90 -9.84
C LEU A 25 -2.14 -9.25 -8.41
N GLN A 26 -2.23 -8.25 -7.53
CA GLN A 26 -2.59 -8.39 -6.12
C GLN A 26 -3.14 -7.09 -5.54
N SER A 27 -3.89 -7.19 -4.43
CA SER A 27 -4.42 -6.04 -3.69
C SER A 27 -4.43 -6.29 -2.18
N ALA A 28 -4.33 -5.22 -1.39
CA ALA A 28 -4.60 -5.23 0.04
C ALA A 28 -5.28 -3.92 0.44
N TYR A 29 -6.19 -3.96 1.42
CA TYR A 29 -6.74 -2.74 2.01
C TYR A 29 -5.65 -1.96 2.73
N ILE A 30 -5.74 -0.64 2.67
CA ILE A 30 -4.86 0.27 3.39
C ILE A 30 -5.66 1.05 4.44
N PRO A 31 -5.10 1.25 5.64
CA PRO A 31 -5.72 2.09 6.65
C PRO A 31 -5.60 3.57 6.28
N ASP A 32 -6.62 4.36 6.64
CA ASP A 32 -6.67 5.80 6.33
C ASP A 32 -5.47 6.58 6.91
N GLU A 33 -4.98 6.13 8.06
CA GLU A 33 -3.77 6.67 8.69
C GLU A 33 -2.55 6.60 7.77
N LEU A 34 -2.36 5.49 7.04
CA LEU A 34 -1.23 5.36 6.13
C LEU A 34 -1.40 6.26 4.91
N ILE A 35 -2.63 6.43 4.39
CA ILE A 35 -2.90 7.31 3.26
C ILE A 35 -2.49 8.74 3.61
N ASN A 36 -2.93 9.22 4.77
CA ASN A 36 -2.59 10.55 5.25
C ASN A 36 -1.07 10.70 5.42
N TRP A 37 -0.42 9.70 6.04
CA TRP A 37 1.03 9.73 6.22
C TRP A 37 1.81 9.74 4.89
N LEU A 38 1.38 8.97 3.89
CA LEU A 38 1.99 8.97 2.56
C LEU A 38 1.86 10.35 1.88
N SER A 39 0.70 10.98 2.01
CA SER A 39 0.44 12.33 1.50
C SER A 39 1.30 13.37 2.21
N ASP A 40 1.32 13.37 3.55
CA ASP A 40 2.05 14.35 4.37
C ASP A 40 3.57 14.32 4.12
N ASN A 41 4.10 13.15 3.77
CA ASN A 41 5.53 12.94 3.51
C ASN A 41 5.90 12.93 2.02
N ASN A 42 4.95 13.20 1.11
CA ASN A 42 5.16 13.19 -0.34
C ASN A 42 5.75 11.86 -0.88
N TYR A 43 5.33 10.73 -0.31
CA TYR A 43 5.77 9.41 -0.77
C TYR A 43 4.89 8.81 -1.87
N SER A 44 3.71 9.39 -2.09
CA SER A 44 2.85 9.13 -3.24
C SER A 44 2.99 10.25 -4.27
N PHE A 45 3.02 9.91 -5.54
CA PHE A 45 3.04 10.86 -6.65
C PHE A 45 2.00 10.47 -7.69
N GLU A 46 1.44 11.48 -8.35
CA GLU A 46 0.49 11.30 -9.44
C GLU A 46 1.23 11.34 -10.77
N ILE A 47 0.95 10.37 -11.65
CA ILE A 47 1.35 10.43 -13.06
C ILE A 47 0.12 10.30 -13.93
N GLN A 48 0.20 10.86 -15.14
CA GLN A 48 -0.78 10.65 -16.18
C GLN A 48 -0.39 9.39 -16.96
N ILE A 49 -1.34 8.45 -17.10
CA ILE A 49 -1.19 7.26 -17.93
C ILE A 49 -2.10 7.38 -19.17
N LYS A 50 -1.84 6.59 -20.21
CA LYS A 50 -2.67 6.58 -21.42
C LYS A 50 -3.87 5.66 -21.23
N GLU A 51 -5.04 6.04 -21.73
CA GLU A 51 -6.19 5.13 -21.81
C GLU A 51 -5.90 3.95 -22.74
N GLU A 52 -5.47 4.23 -23.97
CA GLU A 52 -5.15 3.26 -25.02
C GLU A 52 -3.91 3.68 -25.84
N ALA A 53 -3.37 2.74 -26.63
CA ALA A 53 -2.20 2.98 -27.48
C ALA A 53 -2.44 4.11 -28.50
N GLY A 54 -1.44 4.99 -28.67
CA GLY A 54 -1.51 6.13 -29.59
C GLY A 54 -2.28 7.35 -29.07
N VAL A 55 -2.84 7.31 -27.86
CA VAL A 55 -3.52 8.44 -27.21
C VAL A 55 -2.56 9.19 -26.27
N SER A 56 -2.82 10.48 -26.05
CA SER A 56 -2.06 11.28 -25.08
C SER A 56 -2.39 10.85 -23.64
N PRO A 57 -1.42 10.84 -22.71
CA PRO A 57 -1.68 10.50 -21.31
C PRO A 57 -2.65 11.50 -20.66
N ASP A 58 -3.74 11.00 -20.08
CA ASP A 58 -4.84 11.80 -19.52
C ASP A 58 -5.54 11.19 -18.30
N ILE A 59 -5.17 9.97 -17.91
CA ILE A 59 -5.70 9.30 -16.72
C ILE A 59 -4.75 9.55 -15.53
N PRO A 60 -5.17 10.30 -14.49
CA PRO A 60 -4.37 10.49 -13.29
C PRO A 60 -4.38 9.21 -12.43
N VAL A 61 -3.20 8.72 -12.06
CA VAL A 61 -3.07 7.59 -11.15
C VAL A 61 -1.98 7.86 -10.11
N THR A 62 -2.29 7.55 -8.86
CA THR A 62 -1.38 7.71 -7.72
C THR A 62 -0.51 6.47 -7.53
N PHE A 63 0.80 6.66 -7.49
CA PHE A 63 1.79 5.61 -7.35
C PHE A 63 2.73 5.80 -6.17
N ILE A 64 3.32 4.69 -5.73
CA ILE A 64 4.47 4.68 -4.81
C ILE A 64 5.62 3.95 -5.54
N THR A 65 6.83 4.53 -5.55
CA THR A 65 7.99 3.83 -6.11
C THR A 65 8.39 2.65 -5.23
N PHE A 66 8.97 1.61 -5.83
CA PHE A 66 9.55 0.51 -5.06
C PHE A 66 10.65 0.99 -4.11
N GLU A 67 11.45 1.99 -4.50
CA GLU A 67 12.47 2.59 -3.65
C GLU A 67 11.86 3.23 -2.40
N ASN A 68 10.83 4.06 -2.55
CA ASN A 68 10.13 4.67 -1.41
C ASN A 68 9.43 3.61 -0.55
N CYS A 69 8.83 2.62 -1.18
CA CYS A 69 8.22 1.49 -0.47
C CYS A 69 9.23 0.78 0.43
N LEU A 70 10.43 0.48 -0.10
CA LEU A 70 11.47 -0.22 0.64
C LEU A 70 12.12 0.65 1.73
N ARG A 71 12.44 1.90 1.42
CA ARG A 71 13.21 2.77 2.32
C ARG A 71 12.38 3.46 3.39
N ASN A 72 11.11 3.77 3.10
CA ASN A 72 10.28 4.62 3.95
C ASN A 72 9.00 3.93 4.39
N VAL A 73 8.20 3.42 3.45
CA VAL A 73 6.85 2.91 3.75
C VAL A 73 6.90 1.62 4.58
N LEU A 74 7.73 0.64 4.17
CA LEU A 74 7.83 -0.63 4.87
C LEU A 74 8.38 -0.46 6.30
N PRO A 75 9.46 0.32 6.53
CA PRO A 75 9.92 0.63 7.89
C PRO A 75 8.86 1.34 8.76
N HIS A 76 8.07 2.25 8.17
CA HIS A 76 6.98 2.92 8.90
C HIS A 76 5.89 1.92 9.31
N ILE A 77 5.45 1.06 8.40
CA ILE A 77 4.50 -0.03 8.67
C ILE A 77 5.02 -0.95 9.77
N GLU A 78 6.29 -1.33 9.72
CA GLU A 78 6.91 -2.20 10.73
C GLU A 78 6.97 -1.53 12.10
N THR A 79 7.28 -0.23 12.13
CA THR A 79 7.28 0.57 13.37
C THR A 79 5.88 0.62 13.98
N ASN A 80 4.85 0.89 13.17
CA ASN A 80 3.46 0.92 13.63
C ASN A 80 2.99 -0.45 14.13
N LEU A 81 3.35 -1.54 13.45
CA LEU A 81 3.03 -2.90 13.90
C LEU A 81 3.63 -3.20 15.28
N VAL A 82 4.87 -2.82 15.54
CA VAL A 82 5.49 -2.99 16.86
C VAL A 82 4.74 -2.17 17.92
N SER A 83 4.33 -0.94 17.59
CA SER A 83 3.53 -0.10 18.49
C SER A 83 2.17 -0.72 18.81
N LEU A 84 1.45 -1.21 17.81
CA LEU A 84 0.15 -1.87 17.98
C LEU A 84 0.24 -3.13 18.84
N ILE A 85 1.31 -3.93 18.68
CA ILE A 85 1.56 -5.10 19.52
C ILE A 85 1.76 -4.68 20.99
N GLN A 86 2.50 -3.59 21.23
CA GLN A 86 2.72 -3.06 22.57
C GLN A 86 1.43 -2.52 23.20
N GLN A 87 0.60 -1.82 22.43
CA GLN A 87 -0.72 -1.36 22.89
C GLN A 87 -1.64 -2.54 23.27
N THR A 88 -1.69 -3.57 22.41
CA THR A 88 -2.47 -4.80 22.66
C THR A 88 -1.99 -5.49 23.94
N LYS A 89 -0.68 -5.51 24.19
CA LYS A 89 -0.09 -6.05 25.42
C LYS A 89 -0.54 -5.23 26.65
N GLU A 90 -0.55 -3.91 26.58
CA GLU A 90 -0.99 -3.05 27.68
C GLU A 90 -2.47 -3.28 28.03
N HIS A 91 -3.35 -3.40 27.03
CA HIS A 91 -4.77 -3.72 27.23
C HIS A 91 -5.01 -5.10 27.85
N THR A 92 -4.09 -6.05 27.63
CA THR A 92 -4.18 -7.41 28.18
C THR A 92 -3.45 -7.58 29.52
N SER A 93 -2.74 -6.55 29.99
CA SER A 93 -1.97 -6.58 31.24
C SER A 93 -2.78 -6.25 32.51
N GLY A 94 -4.04 -5.82 32.36
CA GLY A 94 -4.94 -5.49 33.48
C GLY A 94 -5.74 -6.68 34.03
N GLU A 95 -6.38 -6.51 35.19
CA GLU A 95 -7.19 -7.55 35.84
C GLU A 95 -8.48 -7.92 35.08
N VAL A 96 -8.97 -7.02 34.22
CA VAL A 96 -10.20 -7.21 33.41
C VAL A 96 -9.90 -6.86 31.97
N ILE A 97 -10.03 -7.84 31.07
CA ILE A 97 -9.85 -7.66 29.63
C ILE A 97 -11.21 -7.33 29.00
N ALA A 98 -11.34 -6.14 28.42
CA ALA A 98 -12.51 -5.78 27.62
C ALA A 98 -12.43 -6.47 26.24
N LYS A 99 -13.14 -7.59 26.07
CA LYS A 99 -13.10 -8.39 24.82
C LYS A 99 -13.30 -7.56 23.54
N LYS A 100 -14.21 -6.58 23.59
CA LYS A 100 -14.48 -5.69 22.44
C LYS A 100 -13.28 -4.84 22.03
N GLU A 101 -12.47 -4.39 22.99
CA GLU A 101 -11.25 -3.62 22.71
C GLU A 101 -10.19 -4.53 22.11
N LEU A 102 -10.07 -5.75 22.64
CA LEU A 102 -9.15 -6.76 22.11
C LEU A 102 -9.50 -7.20 20.68
N ASP A 103 -10.79 -7.38 20.37
CA ASP A 103 -11.25 -7.70 19.02
C ASP A 103 -10.87 -6.57 18.04
N ASN A 104 -11.04 -5.31 18.45
CA ASN A 104 -10.64 -4.15 17.66
C ASN A 104 -9.12 -4.08 17.44
N ASP A 105 -8.32 -4.35 18.47
CA ASP A 105 -6.85 -4.40 18.36
C ASP A 105 -6.41 -5.47 17.36
N PHE A 106 -7.03 -6.65 17.40
CA PHE A 106 -6.74 -7.74 16.47
C PHE A 106 -7.15 -7.42 15.04
N ASP A 107 -8.30 -6.77 14.83
CA ASP A 107 -8.74 -6.35 13.51
C ASP A 107 -7.77 -5.32 12.91
N VAL A 108 -7.34 -4.33 13.69
CA VAL A 108 -6.35 -3.32 13.27
C VAL A 108 -5.02 -4.00 12.95
N LEU A 109 -4.49 -4.84 13.85
CA LEU A 109 -3.25 -5.59 13.63
C LEU A 109 -3.31 -6.44 12.35
N SER A 110 -4.44 -7.11 12.10
CA SER A 110 -4.65 -7.96 10.92
C SER A 110 -4.52 -7.16 9.62
N ILE A 111 -5.10 -5.95 9.55
CA ILE A 111 -4.99 -5.06 8.39
C ILE A 111 -3.53 -4.69 8.14
N TRP A 112 -2.82 -4.21 9.16
CA TRP A 112 -1.41 -3.79 9.02
C TRP A 112 -0.48 -4.96 8.68
N LEU A 113 -0.70 -6.15 9.26
CA LEU A 113 0.07 -7.34 8.97
C LEU A 113 -0.11 -7.82 7.52
N ASN A 114 -1.36 -7.84 7.05
CA ASN A 114 -1.67 -8.21 5.67
C ASN A 114 -1.00 -7.25 4.68
N MET A 115 -1.08 -5.95 4.95
CA MET A 115 -0.43 -4.93 4.13
C MET A 115 1.09 -5.10 4.10
N ARG A 116 1.74 -5.32 5.26
CA ARG A 116 3.18 -5.60 5.33
C ARG A 116 3.56 -6.80 4.49
N LYS A 117 2.84 -7.91 4.64
CA LYS A 117 3.08 -9.15 3.89
C LYS A 117 3.01 -8.88 2.39
N VAL A 118 1.93 -8.24 1.95
CA VAL A 118 1.70 -7.93 0.55
C VAL A 118 2.77 -7.01 -0.01
N LEU A 119 3.13 -5.92 0.67
CA LEU A 119 4.20 -5.02 0.22
C LEU A 119 5.57 -5.70 0.15
N LYS A 120 5.92 -6.47 1.19
CA LYS A 120 7.21 -7.17 1.23
C LYS A 120 7.35 -8.16 0.08
N GLU A 121 6.34 -9.01 -0.13
CA GLU A 121 6.33 -9.96 -1.26
C GLU A 121 6.42 -9.26 -2.62
N LYS A 122 5.80 -8.08 -2.76
CA LYS A 122 5.82 -7.28 -4.01
C LYS A 122 7.21 -6.72 -4.30
N ILE A 123 7.83 -6.08 -3.30
CA ILE A 123 9.17 -5.50 -3.44
C ILE A 123 10.17 -6.60 -3.80
N GLU A 124 10.14 -7.73 -3.09
CA GLU A 124 11.07 -8.84 -3.34
C GLU A 124 10.94 -9.46 -4.73
N LYS A 125 9.73 -9.48 -5.32
CA LYS A 125 9.47 -10.11 -6.62
C LYS A 125 9.59 -9.16 -7.81
N PHE A 126 9.29 -7.87 -7.63
CA PHE A 126 9.03 -6.96 -8.75
C PHE A 126 9.78 -5.62 -8.67
N ALA A 127 10.68 -5.41 -7.70
CA ALA A 127 11.38 -4.12 -7.55
C ALA A 127 12.14 -3.66 -8.81
N GLU A 128 12.59 -4.58 -9.64
CA GLU A 128 13.32 -4.29 -10.90
C GLU A 128 12.40 -4.19 -12.13
N SER A 129 11.08 -4.37 -11.97
CA SER A 129 10.13 -4.35 -13.09
C SER A 129 9.65 -2.93 -13.37
N GLU A 130 9.99 -2.39 -14.54
CA GLU A 130 9.59 -1.04 -14.94
C GLU A 130 8.09 -0.93 -15.24
N ASN A 131 7.49 -2.00 -15.76
CA ASN A 131 6.09 -2.07 -16.18
C ASN A 131 5.13 -2.54 -15.09
N ILE A 132 5.63 -2.75 -13.87
CA ILE A 132 4.82 -3.07 -12.71
C ILE A 132 4.89 -1.91 -11.75
N LYS A 133 3.74 -1.49 -11.24
CA LYS A 133 3.63 -0.32 -10.38
C LYS A 133 2.78 -0.61 -9.15
N ILE A 134 3.07 0.10 -8.06
CA ILE A 134 2.29 0.06 -6.82
C ILE A 134 1.34 1.26 -6.83
N ILE A 135 0.04 1.00 -6.91
CA ILE A 135 -1.02 2.01 -7.04
C ILE A 135 -1.83 2.11 -5.76
N ILE A 136 -2.27 3.32 -5.44
CA ILE A 136 -3.28 3.59 -4.42
C ILE A 136 -4.61 3.85 -5.13
N GLY A 137 -5.64 3.04 -4.83
CA GLY A 137 -6.95 3.11 -5.48
C GLY A 137 -8.08 2.46 -4.71
#